data_AF-A0A350QET7-F1
#
_entry.id   AF-A0A350QET7-F1
#
_cell.length_a   1.000
_cell.length_b   1.000
_cell.length_c   1.000
_cell.angle_alpha   90.00
_cell.angle_beta   90.00
_cell.angle_gamma   90.00
#
_symmetry.space_group_name_H-M   'P 1'
#
loop_
_entity.id
_entity.type
_entity.pdbx_description
1 polymer ?
#
loop_
_entity_poly.entity_id
_entity_poly.type
_entity_poly.pdbx_seq_one_letter_code
_entity_poly.pdbx_strand_id
1 'polypeptide(L)'
;GAANSSRYYTITVPAGATNLSFNMSGGSGDADLYVRFGNQPTTSSYDCRPYQGGNAESCSFASPQAGVYHVMIQGYSAYAGMSLVADYTAPAGGGSTGGGGTLDNLSATKGNWLHYTITVPAGMSSLTVNSSGGTGDADLYVRRGSQPTTTTYDCRPYKTGNNESCSFSNPQAAVYHISLRAYSSFSGLKLVVEYKP
;
A
#
# COMPACT_ATOMS: atom_id res chain seq x y z
N GLY A 1 6.80 -23.49 22.76
CA GLY A 1 8.25 -23.41 23.06
C GLY A 1 8.53 -24.11 24.37
N ALA A 2 9.80 -24.11 24.78
CA ALA A 2 10.20 -24.57 26.11
C ALA A 2 10.04 -23.44 27.15
N ALA A 3 10.11 -23.78 28.44
CA ALA A 3 10.23 -22.78 29.50
C ALA A 3 11.46 -21.89 29.25
N ASN A 4 11.32 -20.60 29.54
CA ASN A 4 12.30 -19.53 29.30
C ASN A 4 12.67 -19.28 27.82
N SER A 5 11.98 -19.92 26.87
CA SER A 5 12.21 -19.63 25.44
C SER A 5 11.39 -18.43 24.97
N SER A 6 12.04 -17.55 24.20
CA SER A 6 11.40 -16.40 23.56
C SER A 6 11.17 -16.67 22.07
N ARG A 7 10.04 -16.20 21.54
CA ARG A 7 9.79 -16.07 20.10
C ARG A 7 9.46 -14.63 19.77
N TYR A 8 9.91 -14.16 18.62
CA TYR A 8 9.75 -12.77 18.21
C TYR A 8 9.01 -12.69 16.88
N TYR A 9 8.10 -11.72 16.78
CA TYR A 9 7.34 -11.40 15.59
C TYR A 9 7.29 -9.88 15.41
N THR A 10 7.00 -9.44 14.19
CA THR A 10 6.83 -8.02 13.88
C THR A 10 5.60 -7.82 12.99
N ILE A 11 4.97 -6.65 13.14
CA ILE A 11 3.93 -6.17 12.24
C ILE A 11 4.16 -4.69 11.95
N THR A 12 4.04 -4.31 10.69
CA THR A 12 4.08 -2.91 10.28
C THR A 12 2.65 -2.37 10.27
N VAL A 13 2.41 -1.34 11.07
CA VAL A 13 1.11 -0.67 11.19
C VAL A 13 1.15 0.62 10.36
N PRO A 14 0.23 0.79 9.39
CA PRO A 14 0.20 1.99 8.57
C PRO A 14 -0.28 3.20 9.38
N ALA A 15 0.08 4.40 8.92
CA ALA A 15 -0.42 5.63 9.51
C ALA A 15 -1.95 5.72 9.41
N GLY A 16 -2.59 6.17 10.48
CA GLY A 16 -4.04 6.31 10.58
C GLY A 16 -4.79 5.00 10.92
N ALA A 17 -4.09 3.87 11.09
CA ALA A 17 -4.72 2.68 11.61
C ALA A 17 -5.32 2.94 13.01
N THR A 18 -6.40 2.24 13.32
CA THR A 18 -7.08 2.28 14.61
C THR A 18 -7.31 0.86 15.12
N ASN A 19 -7.61 0.70 16.41
CA ASN A 19 -7.98 -0.58 17.01
C ASN A 19 -6.97 -1.71 16.72
N LEU A 20 -5.67 -1.43 16.84
CA LEU A 20 -4.64 -2.48 16.76
C LEU A 20 -4.80 -3.40 17.97
N SER A 21 -4.82 -4.70 17.74
CA SER A 21 -4.92 -5.72 18.77
C SER A 21 -3.99 -6.89 18.48
N PHE A 22 -3.46 -7.48 19.54
CA PHE A 22 -2.70 -8.71 19.54
C PHE A 22 -3.38 -9.65 20.51
N ASN A 23 -3.93 -10.76 20.00
CA ASN A 23 -4.67 -11.73 20.77
C ASN A 23 -3.98 -13.08 20.68
N MET A 24 -3.53 -13.58 21.83
CA MET A 24 -3.00 -14.93 21.99
C MET A 24 -4.09 -15.82 22.58
N SER A 25 -4.28 -17.00 22.01
CA SER A 25 -5.31 -17.95 22.48
C SER A 25 -5.00 -19.41 22.14
N GLY A 26 -5.69 -20.32 22.82
CA GLY A 26 -5.58 -21.77 22.60
C GLY A 26 -4.30 -22.39 23.14
N GLY A 27 -4.07 -23.66 22.75
CA GLY A 27 -2.89 -24.41 23.16
C GLY A 27 -2.87 -24.82 24.64
N SER A 28 -1.71 -25.29 25.07
CA SER A 28 -1.40 -25.69 26.45
C SER A 28 -0.14 -24.97 26.96
N GLY A 29 0.04 -24.93 28.28
CA GLY A 29 1.19 -24.28 28.91
C GLY A 29 0.92 -22.84 29.34
N ASP A 30 2.00 -22.10 29.55
CA ASP A 30 1.97 -20.72 30.01
C ASP A 30 3.03 -19.90 29.26
N ALA A 31 2.57 -19.02 28.38
CA ALA A 31 3.43 -18.06 27.72
C ALA A 31 2.84 -16.66 27.85
N ASP A 32 3.75 -15.70 27.94
CA ASP A 32 3.49 -14.30 28.17
C ASP A 32 3.71 -13.47 26.90
N LEU A 33 2.80 -12.53 26.63
CA LEU A 33 2.77 -11.62 25.51
C LEU A 33 3.38 -10.28 25.93
N TYR A 34 4.40 -9.87 25.18
CA TYR A 34 5.01 -8.56 25.28
C TYR A 34 4.93 -7.86 23.94
N VAL A 35 4.43 -6.63 23.93
CA VAL A 35 4.36 -5.80 22.71
C VAL A 35 5.06 -4.48 22.96
N ARG A 36 5.83 -4.01 21.98
CA ARG A 36 6.48 -2.70 22.00
C ARG A 36 6.60 -2.09 20.60
N PHE A 37 6.38 -0.80 20.50
CA PHE A 37 6.54 -0.01 19.28
C PHE A 37 8.01 0.41 19.06
N GLY A 38 8.47 0.33 17.82
CA GLY A 38 9.76 0.82 17.34
C GLY A 38 10.98 -0.03 17.72
N ASN A 39 10.94 -0.72 18.87
CA ASN A 39 12.04 -1.53 19.39
C ASN A 39 11.55 -2.89 19.88
N GLN A 40 12.44 -3.88 19.88
CA GLN A 40 12.16 -5.18 20.45
C GLN A 40 11.86 -5.07 21.97
N PRO A 41 10.77 -5.68 22.46
CA PRO A 41 10.47 -5.71 23.89
C PRO A 41 11.47 -6.59 24.64
N THR A 42 11.67 -6.26 25.92
CA THR A 42 12.35 -7.10 26.91
C THR A 42 11.39 -7.39 28.06
N THR A 43 11.77 -8.27 28.99
CA THR A 43 10.98 -8.53 30.20
C THR A 43 10.86 -7.31 31.14
N SER A 44 11.66 -6.27 30.92
CA SER A 44 11.64 -5.00 31.68
C SER A 44 11.21 -3.79 30.87
N SER A 45 11.10 -3.89 29.53
CA SER A 45 10.76 -2.78 28.64
C SER A 45 9.75 -3.23 27.59
N TYR A 46 8.50 -2.83 27.79
CA TYR A 46 7.35 -3.17 26.96
C TYR A 46 6.32 -2.04 27.04
N ASP A 47 5.49 -1.93 26.01
CA ASP A 47 4.36 -1.00 25.99
C ASP A 47 3.08 -1.67 26.47
N CYS A 48 2.95 -2.99 26.24
CA CYS A 48 1.84 -3.77 26.74
C CYS A 48 2.29 -5.18 27.18
N ARG A 49 1.77 -5.56 28.35
CA ARG A 49 1.76 -6.91 28.92
C ARG A 49 0.49 -7.04 29.77
N PRO A 50 -0.44 -7.98 29.48
CA PRO A 50 -1.74 -8.03 30.14
C PRO A 50 -1.75 -8.73 31.52
N TYR A 51 -0.62 -9.29 31.99
CA TYR A 51 -0.47 -9.95 33.31
C TYR A 51 -1.53 -11.03 33.59
N GLN A 52 -1.97 -11.77 32.56
CA GLN A 52 -2.89 -12.88 32.75
C GLN A 52 -2.11 -14.20 32.83
N GLY A 53 -2.59 -15.13 33.65
CA GLY A 53 -1.99 -16.47 33.72
C GLY A 53 -2.49 -17.35 32.58
N GLY A 54 -1.59 -18.08 31.94
CA GLY A 54 -1.89 -18.98 30.82
C GLY A 54 -1.78 -18.30 29.46
N ASN A 55 -2.16 -19.03 28.40
CA ASN A 55 -1.90 -18.60 27.02
C ASN A 55 -2.91 -17.59 26.44
N ALA A 56 -3.90 -17.16 27.23
CA ALA A 56 -4.97 -16.28 26.76
C ALA A 56 -4.64 -14.85 27.17
N GLU A 57 -4.04 -14.09 26.25
CA GLU A 57 -3.54 -12.75 26.53
C GLU A 57 -3.83 -11.80 25.38
N SER A 58 -4.21 -10.57 25.71
CA SER A 58 -4.58 -9.56 24.72
C SER A 58 -3.92 -8.22 24.99
N CYS A 59 -3.35 -7.61 23.96
CA CYS A 59 -2.87 -6.23 23.97
C CYS A 59 -3.60 -5.42 22.91
N SER A 60 -4.25 -4.32 23.30
CA SER A 60 -4.98 -3.45 22.37
C SER A 60 -4.54 -2.00 22.45
N PHE A 61 -4.38 -1.36 21.30
CA PHE A 61 -4.04 0.04 21.13
C PHE A 61 -5.14 0.70 20.28
N ALA A 62 -5.96 1.55 20.90
CA ALA A 62 -7.06 2.23 20.19
C ALA A 62 -6.55 3.16 19.09
N SER A 63 -5.46 3.89 19.38
CA SER A 63 -4.77 4.81 18.47
C SER A 63 -3.30 4.39 18.32
N PRO A 64 -3.00 3.36 17.52
CA PRO A 64 -1.63 2.90 17.31
C PRO A 64 -0.80 3.93 16.55
N GLN A 65 0.51 3.94 16.81
CA GLN A 65 1.48 4.74 16.07
C GLN A 65 1.82 4.08 14.74
N ALA A 66 2.05 4.87 13.70
CA ALA A 66 2.53 4.36 12.43
C ALA A 66 3.95 3.82 12.58
N GLY A 67 4.21 2.58 12.14
CA GLY A 67 5.53 1.98 12.20
C GLY A 67 5.51 0.53 12.64
N VAL A 68 6.67 0.03 13.07
CA VAL A 68 6.86 -1.39 13.40
C VAL A 68 6.54 -1.65 14.86
N TYR A 69 5.64 -2.59 15.10
CA TYR A 69 5.42 -3.18 16.42
C TYR A 69 6.16 -4.51 16.50
N HIS A 70 6.88 -4.69 17.60
CA HIS A 70 7.60 -5.90 17.94
C HIS A 70 6.84 -6.65 19.01
N VAL A 71 6.65 -7.94 18.77
CA VAL A 71 5.96 -8.86 19.69
C VAL A 71 6.97 -9.90 20.16
N MET A 72 7.03 -10.14 21.47
CA MET A 72 7.78 -11.23 22.07
C MET A 72 6.81 -12.13 22.83
N ILE A 73 6.86 -13.42 22.53
CA ILE A 73 6.19 -14.47 23.29
C ILE A 73 7.23 -15.16 24.16
N GLN A 74 7.11 -15.03 25.47
CA GLN A 74 8.03 -15.61 26.45
C GLN A 74 7.36 -16.80 27.14
N GLY A 75 7.93 -18.00 27.04
CA GLY A 75 7.39 -19.15 27.78
C GLY A 75 7.73 -19.06 29.27
N TYR A 76 6.76 -18.81 30.15
CA TYR A 76 6.91 -19.04 31.58
C TYR A 76 7.08 -20.54 31.86
N SER A 77 6.29 -21.37 31.16
CA SER A 77 6.44 -22.81 31.10
C SER A 77 6.50 -23.31 29.64
N ALA A 78 6.64 -24.62 29.43
CA ALA A 78 6.57 -25.17 28.08
C ALA A 78 5.16 -24.99 27.51
N TYR A 79 5.06 -24.44 26.31
CA TYR A 79 3.80 -24.14 25.63
C TYR A 79 3.72 -24.76 24.24
N ALA A 80 2.52 -25.12 23.79
CA ALA A 80 2.32 -25.71 22.46
C ALA A 80 0.92 -25.42 21.91
N GLY A 81 0.79 -25.36 20.57
CA GLY A 81 -0.51 -25.27 19.89
C GLY A 81 -1.27 -23.95 20.09
N MET A 82 -0.60 -22.89 20.54
CA MET A 82 -1.20 -21.56 20.67
C MET A 82 -1.25 -20.83 19.32
N SER A 83 -2.21 -19.91 19.20
CA SER A 83 -2.35 -18.99 18.09
C SER A 83 -2.13 -17.56 18.57
N LEU A 84 -1.36 -16.79 17.80
CA LEU A 84 -1.22 -15.35 17.98
C LEU A 84 -1.83 -14.69 16.74
N VAL A 85 -2.82 -13.85 16.96
CA VAL A 85 -3.48 -13.08 15.90
C VAL A 85 -3.25 -11.61 16.17
N ALA A 86 -2.75 -10.89 15.16
CA ALA A 86 -2.60 -9.45 15.18
C ALA A 86 -3.56 -8.84 14.15
N ASP A 87 -4.43 -7.95 14.61
CA ASP A 87 -5.45 -7.31 13.79
C ASP A 87 -5.44 -5.81 14.02
N TYR A 88 -5.78 -5.02 13.01
CA TYR A 88 -6.06 -3.61 13.17
C TYR A 88 -7.16 -3.17 12.23
N THR A 89 -7.90 -2.13 12.61
CA THR A 89 -8.80 -1.44 11.69
C THR A 89 -7.94 -0.52 10.83
N ALA A 90 -7.79 -0.86 9.55
CA ALA A 90 -7.20 0.07 8.59
C ALA A 90 -7.98 1.40 8.63
N PRO A 91 -7.31 2.55 8.44
CA PRO A 91 -8.01 3.83 8.40
C PRO A 91 -9.18 3.75 7.41
N ALA A 92 -10.31 4.36 7.73
CA ALA A 92 -11.37 4.59 6.76
C ALA A 92 -10.79 5.51 5.67
N GLY A 93 -10.43 4.93 4.53
CA GLY A 93 -9.52 5.55 3.55
C GLY A 93 -8.08 5.12 3.77
N GLY A 94 -7.82 3.81 3.60
CA GLY A 94 -6.56 3.14 3.93
C GLY A 94 -5.33 3.97 3.56
N GLY A 95 -4.32 3.94 4.43
CA GLY A 95 -3.09 4.74 4.36
C GLY A 95 -2.24 4.44 3.12
N SER A 96 -2.78 4.70 1.94
CA SER A 96 -2.07 4.80 0.69
C SER A 96 -1.34 6.12 0.73
N THR A 97 -0.06 6.09 1.07
CA THR A 97 0.83 7.14 0.58
C THR A 97 0.58 7.24 -0.92
N GLY A 98 0.21 8.44 -1.39
CA GLY A 98 0.08 8.69 -2.82
C GLY A 98 1.32 8.16 -3.54
N GLY A 99 1.10 7.61 -4.72
CA GLY A 99 2.14 6.95 -5.49
C GLY A 99 2.05 7.36 -6.94
N GLY A 100 3.07 7.03 -7.71
CA GLY A 100 3.16 7.54 -9.06
C GLY A 100 4.49 7.27 -9.70
N GLY A 101 4.63 7.79 -10.91
CA GLY A 101 5.86 7.73 -11.69
C GLY A 101 5.94 8.94 -12.60
N THR A 102 7.17 9.37 -12.85
CA THR A 102 7.48 10.35 -13.88
C THR A 102 8.39 9.68 -14.91
N LEU A 103 8.02 9.82 -16.17
CA LEU A 103 8.78 9.34 -17.32
C LEU A 103 9.12 10.54 -18.19
N ASP A 104 10.41 10.80 -18.35
CA ASP A 104 10.91 11.92 -19.13
C ASP A 104 11.47 11.46 -20.48
N ASN A 105 11.62 12.41 -21.40
CA ASN A 105 12.26 12.22 -22.70
C ASN A 105 11.62 11.13 -23.58
N LEU A 106 10.30 10.98 -23.50
CA LEU A 106 9.55 10.03 -24.31
C LEU A 106 9.49 10.52 -25.77
N SER A 107 9.62 9.56 -26.69
CA SER A 107 9.56 9.82 -28.12
C SER A 107 8.94 8.64 -28.87
N ALA A 108 8.18 8.94 -29.92
CA ALA A 108 7.63 7.94 -30.83
C ALA A 108 7.39 8.55 -32.21
N THR A 109 7.46 7.73 -33.25
CA THR A 109 7.18 8.13 -34.63
C THR A 109 5.69 8.01 -34.95
N LYS A 110 5.19 8.83 -35.88
CA LYS A 110 3.78 8.89 -36.28
C LYS A 110 3.16 7.50 -36.48
N GLY A 111 2.03 7.27 -35.82
CA GLY A 111 1.26 6.02 -35.87
C GLY A 111 1.64 5.00 -34.81
N ASN A 112 2.80 5.15 -34.15
CA ASN A 112 3.24 4.25 -33.09
C ASN A 112 2.68 4.61 -31.72
N TRP A 113 2.76 3.64 -30.82
CA TRP A 113 2.26 3.73 -29.46
C TRP A 113 3.37 3.44 -28.45
N LEU A 114 3.31 4.12 -27.32
CA LEU A 114 4.02 3.76 -26.10
C LEU A 114 2.98 3.32 -25.07
N HIS A 115 3.24 2.20 -24.38
CA HIS A 115 2.32 1.61 -23.41
C HIS A 115 2.99 1.50 -22.04
N TYR A 116 2.27 1.95 -21.02
CA TYR A 116 2.68 1.94 -19.62
C TYR A 116 1.54 1.44 -18.74
N THR A 117 1.87 1.00 -17.54
CA THR A 117 0.89 0.52 -16.56
C THR A 117 1.21 1.04 -15.18
N ILE A 118 0.17 1.30 -14.38
CA ILE A 118 0.29 1.57 -12.96
C ILE A 118 -0.75 0.77 -12.19
N THR A 119 -0.36 0.17 -11.07
CA THR A 119 -1.29 -0.51 -10.17
C THR A 119 -1.81 0.50 -9.16
N VAL A 120 -3.11 0.76 -9.19
CA VAL A 120 -3.78 1.65 -8.23
C VAL A 120 -4.40 0.79 -7.13
N PRO A 121 -4.01 0.96 -5.87
CA PRO A 121 -4.57 0.19 -4.76
C PRO A 121 -6.00 0.66 -4.41
N ALA A 122 -6.69 -0.08 -3.55
CA ALA A 122 -8.00 0.33 -3.05
C ALA A 122 -7.88 1.56 -2.13
N GLY A 123 -8.93 2.39 -2.09
CA GLY A 123 -9.04 3.51 -1.15
C GLY A 123 -8.34 4.80 -1.59
N MET A 124 -8.05 4.97 -2.89
CA MET A 124 -7.57 6.26 -3.41
C MET A 124 -8.74 7.22 -3.69
N SER A 125 -8.58 8.51 -3.40
CA SER A 125 -9.52 9.56 -3.82
C SER A 125 -9.27 10.03 -5.25
N SER A 126 -8.05 9.90 -5.77
CA SER A 126 -7.73 10.40 -7.11
C SER A 126 -6.64 9.61 -7.83
N LEU A 127 -6.74 9.57 -9.15
CA LEU A 127 -5.68 9.21 -10.10
C LEU A 127 -5.60 10.31 -11.16
N THR A 128 -4.41 10.84 -11.41
CA THR A 128 -4.12 11.85 -12.42
C THR A 128 -3.00 11.38 -13.33
N VAL A 129 -3.19 11.56 -14.63
CA VAL A 129 -2.23 11.22 -15.68
C VAL A 129 -2.06 12.46 -16.54
N ASN A 130 -0.85 13.03 -16.59
CA ASN A 130 -0.54 14.24 -17.31
C ASN A 130 0.62 14.02 -18.28
N SER A 131 0.42 14.34 -19.55
CA SER A 131 1.51 14.52 -20.51
C SER A 131 1.81 16.00 -20.69
N SER A 132 3.08 16.36 -20.86
CA SER A 132 3.49 17.75 -21.09
C SER A 132 4.88 17.85 -21.73
N GLY A 133 5.17 19.02 -22.30
CA GLY A 133 6.50 19.34 -22.84
C GLY A 133 6.80 18.67 -24.19
N GLY A 134 8.07 18.72 -24.59
CA GLY A 134 8.52 18.17 -25.86
C GLY A 134 7.98 18.91 -27.10
N THR A 135 8.13 18.26 -28.26
CA THR A 135 7.60 18.71 -29.56
C THR A 135 6.73 17.62 -30.18
N GLY A 136 5.94 17.96 -31.21
CA GLY A 136 5.05 17.02 -31.88
C GLY A 136 3.65 16.96 -31.25
N ASP A 137 2.98 15.82 -31.46
CA ASP A 137 1.59 15.60 -31.03
C ASP A 137 1.39 14.16 -30.56
N ALA A 138 1.46 13.97 -29.24
CA ALA A 138 1.10 12.75 -28.55
C ALA A 138 -0.34 12.85 -28.04
N ASP A 139 -1.12 11.80 -28.27
CA ASP A 139 -2.47 11.61 -27.72
C ASP A 139 -2.46 10.61 -26.54
N LEU A 140 -3.17 10.92 -25.47
CA LEU A 140 -3.21 10.19 -24.21
C LEU A 140 -4.49 9.37 -24.12
N TYR A 141 -4.31 8.08 -23.86
CA TYR A 141 -5.38 7.12 -23.64
C TYR A 141 -5.16 6.42 -22.31
N VAL A 142 -6.18 6.40 -21.45
CA VAL A 142 -6.12 5.67 -20.18
C VAL A 142 -7.30 4.72 -20.10
N ARG A 143 -7.05 3.48 -19.64
CA ARG A 143 -8.08 2.47 -19.44
C ARG A 143 -7.74 1.53 -18.28
N ARG A 144 -8.74 1.19 -17.47
CA ARG A 144 -8.65 0.27 -16.35
C ARG A 144 -8.76 -1.19 -16.83
N GLY A 145 -7.89 -2.05 -16.31
CA GLY A 145 -7.92 -3.50 -16.46
C GLY A 145 -7.53 -4.05 -17.83
N SER A 146 -7.40 -3.20 -18.86
CA SER A 146 -6.98 -3.62 -20.20
C SER A 146 -6.36 -2.46 -20.97
N GLN A 147 -5.52 -2.80 -21.95
CA GLN A 147 -4.91 -1.80 -22.84
C GLN A 147 -6.00 -1.02 -23.62
N PRO A 148 -5.90 0.31 -23.70
CA PRO A 148 -6.80 1.10 -24.53
C PRO A 148 -6.55 0.88 -26.02
N THR A 149 -7.59 1.14 -26.82
CA THR A 149 -7.51 1.24 -28.27
C THR A 149 -8.00 2.62 -28.69
N THR A 150 -7.96 2.92 -29.99
CA THR A 150 -8.49 4.18 -30.53
C THR A 150 -9.99 4.35 -30.35
N THR A 151 -10.72 3.28 -30.06
CA THR A 151 -12.18 3.27 -29.89
C THR A 151 -12.63 2.83 -28.49
N THR A 152 -11.72 2.26 -27.69
CA THR A 152 -12.02 1.78 -26.33
C THR A 152 -11.03 2.36 -25.32
N TYR A 153 -11.49 3.31 -24.52
CA TYR A 153 -10.71 4.01 -23.49
C TYR A 153 -11.66 4.51 -22.40
N ASP A 154 -11.14 4.71 -21.19
CA ASP A 154 -11.90 5.31 -20.09
C ASP A 154 -11.68 6.82 -20.05
N CYS A 155 -10.51 7.30 -20.48
CA CYS A 155 -10.23 8.72 -20.63
C CYS A 155 -9.37 9.00 -21.87
N ARG A 156 -9.79 10.04 -22.59
CA ARG A 156 -9.04 10.72 -23.65
C ARG A 156 -9.46 12.20 -23.69
N PRO A 157 -8.55 13.15 -23.48
CA PRO A 157 -8.91 14.57 -23.30
C PRO A 157 -9.05 15.39 -24.60
N TYR A 158 -8.75 14.83 -25.79
CA TYR A 158 -8.92 15.48 -27.11
C TYR A 158 -8.26 16.85 -27.25
N LYS A 159 -7.14 17.08 -26.57
CA LYS A 159 -6.39 18.33 -26.70
C LYS A 159 -5.40 18.21 -27.84
N THR A 160 -5.18 19.31 -28.55
CA THR A 160 -4.15 19.38 -29.59
C THR A 160 -2.77 19.51 -28.95
N GLY A 161 -1.81 18.70 -29.38
CA GLY A 161 -0.44 18.74 -28.92
C GLY A 161 -0.22 17.94 -27.64
N ASN A 162 1.00 18.06 -27.11
CA ASN A 162 1.53 17.18 -26.06
C ASN A 162 0.99 17.39 -24.63
N ASN A 163 0.09 18.36 -24.41
CA ASN A 163 -0.40 18.74 -23.09
C ASN A 163 -1.78 18.15 -22.84
N GLU A 164 -1.81 16.91 -22.36
CA GLU A 164 -3.03 16.17 -22.08
C GLU A 164 -3.12 15.75 -20.63
N SER A 165 -4.35 15.64 -20.14
CA SER A 165 -4.61 15.28 -18.74
C SER A 165 -5.84 14.40 -18.63
N CYS A 166 -5.72 13.32 -17.87
CA CYS A 166 -6.79 12.45 -17.45
C CYS A 166 -6.84 12.42 -15.93
N SER A 167 -8.03 12.62 -15.35
CA SER A 167 -8.25 12.51 -13.92
C SER A 167 -9.44 11.62 -13.62
N PHE A 168 -9.31 10.81 -12.58
CA PHE A 168 -10.34 9.90 -12.09
C PHE A 168 -10.53 10.16 -10.60
N SER A 169 -11.76 10.40 -10.18
CA SER A 169 -12.12 10.47 -8.76
C SER A 169 -12.49 9.08 -8.25
N ASN A 170 -12.08 8.78 -7.03
CA ASN A 170 -12.27 7.49 -6.36
C ASN A 170 -11.95 6.28 -7.28
N PRO A 171 -10.75 6.21 -7.88
CA PRO A 171 -10.42 5.14 -8.82
C PRO A 171 -10.52 3.76 -8.14
N GLN A 172 -11.02 2.78 -8.89
CA GLN A 172 -11.15 1.41 -8.40
C GLN A 172 -9.78 0.74 -8.32
N ALA A 173 -9.59 -0.14 -7.34
CA ALA A 173 -8.38 -0.94 -7.21
C ALA A 173 -8.18 -1.83 -8.45
N ALA A 174 -7.17 -1.52 -9.27
CA ALA A 174 -6.92 -2.20 -10.54
C ALA A 174 -5.59 -1.77 -11.15
N VAL A 175 -5.16 -2.49 -12.17
CA VAL A 175 -4.12 -2.02 -13.10
C VAL A 175 -4.75 -1.03 -14.07
N TYR A 176 -4.19 0.17 -14.16
CA TYR A 176 -4.52 1.17 -15.17
C TYR A 176 -3.46 1.14 -16.27
N HIS A 177 -3.92 1.03 -17.52
CA HIS A 177 -3.10 1.08 -18.72
C HIS A 177 -3.11 2.51 -19.26
N ILE A 178 -1.93 3.12 -19.33
CA ILE A 178 -1.69 4.44 -19.92
C ILE A 178 -1.00 4.23 -21.27
N SER A 179 -1.55 4.77 -22.34
CA SER A 179 -0.98 4.67 -23.67
C SER A 179 -0.87 6.03 -24.33
N LEU A 180 0.28 6.29 -24.93
CA LEU A 180 0.55 7.48 -25.71
C LEU A 180 0.62 7.10 -27.18
N ARG A 181 -0.21 7.71 -28.02
CA ARG A 181 -0.19 7.51 -29.46
C ARG A 181 0.43 8.72 -30.14
N ALA A 182 1.41 8.50 -31.01
CA ALA A 182 1.97 9.56 -31.83
C ALA A 182 1.02 9.91 -32.99
N TYR A 183 0.17 10.92 -32.82
CA TYR A 183 -0.62 11.47 -33.94
C TYR A 183 0.30 12.11 -34.98
N SER A 184 1.33 12.81 -34.51
CA SER A 184 2.55 13.13 -35.24
C SER A 184 3.76 12.64 -34.46
N SER A 185 4.93 12.52 -35.10
CA SER A 185 6.15 12.13 -34.39
C SER A 185 6.43 13.14 -33.27
N PHE A 186 6.61 12.66 -32.05
CA PHE A 186 6.89 13.48 -30.87
C PHE A 186 8.22 13.09 -30.22
N SER A 187 8.83 14.05 -29.52
CA SER A 187 10.07 13.82 -28.77
C SER A 187 10.18 14.75 -27.57
N GLY A 188 10.89 14.31 -26.53
CA GLY A 188 11.09 15.09 -25.31
C GLY A 188 9.85 15.19 -24.43
N LEU A 189 8.84 14.32 -24.63
CA LEU A 189 7.60 14.35 -23.87
C LEU A 189 7.83 13.85 -22.43
N LYS A 190 7.21 14.52 -21.47
CA LYS A 190 7.15 14.12 -20.07
C LYS A 190 5.76 13.57 -19.74
N LEU A 191 5.71 12.38 -19.15
CA LEU A 191 4.49 11.76 -18.63
C LEU A 191 4.59 11.65 -17.10
N VAL A 192 3.61 12.21 -16.40
CA VAL A 192 3.48 12.15 -14.94
C VAL A 192 2.20 11.41 -14.60
N VAL A 193 2.31 10.35 -13.81
CA VAL A 193 1.19 9.56 -13.31
C VAL A 193 1.22 9.62 -11.80
N GLU A 194 0.10 9.97 -11.18
CA GLU A 194 0.03 10.13 -9.73
C GLU A 194 -1.36 9.72 -9.22
N TYR A 195 -1.42 8.90 -8.18
CA TYR A 195 -2.62 8.61 -7.43
C TYR A 195 -2.48 9.09 -5.98
N LYS A 196 -3.54 9.65 -5.41
CA LYS A 196 -3.57 10.17 -4.03
C LYS A 196 -4.75 9.63 -3.24
N PRO A 197 -4.58 9.40 -1.92
CA PRO A 197 -5.64 8.91 -1.03
C PRO A 197 -6.77 9.92 -0.91
#